data_AF-A0A7U9S7V0-F1
#
_entry.id   AF-A0A7U9S7V0-F1
#
_cell.length_a   1.000
_cell.length_b   1.000
_cell.length_c   1.000
_cell.angle_alpha   90.00
_cell.angle_beta   90.00
_cell.angle_gamma   90.00
#
_symmetry.space_group_name_H-M   'P 1'
#
loop_
_entity.id
_entity.type
_entity.pdbx_description
1 polymer ?
#
loop_
_entity_poly.entity_id
_entity_poly.type
_entity_poly.pdbx_seq_one_letter_code
_entity_poly.pdbx_strand_id
1 'polypeptide(L)'
;MSQTKQEKEQSLEEAFQELEEMIEKMQQRDVTLEETFALYEQGIRKLKFCNQKIDRVEKKMLLLNQQGELEPFEEPAESESSF
;
A
#
# COMPACT_ATOMS: atom_id res chain seq x y z
N MET A 1 18.04 15.02 -26.74
CA MET A 1 17.75 15.87 -25.55
C MET A 1 16.27 16.21 -25.63
N SER A 2 15.41 15.91 -24.66
CA SER A 2 15.61 15.12 -23.43
C SER A 2 14.29 14.43 -23.11
N GLN A 3 14.27 13.10 -22.96
CA GLN A 3 13.09 12.42 -22.44
C GLN A 3 13.06 12.62 -20.93
N THR A 4 12.31 13.62 -20.49
CA THR A 4 11.96 13.80 -19.09
C THR A 4 11.15 12.59 -18.67
N LYS A 5 11.81 11.62 -18.05
CA LYS A 5 11.19 10.42 -17.48
C LYS A 5 10.27 10.90 -16.36
N GLN A 6 9.01 11.16 -16.68
CA GLN A 6 7.98 11.38 -15.67
C GLN A 6 7.91 10.09 -14.85
N GLU A 7 8.44 10.14 -13.64
CA GLU A 7 8.20 9.10 -12.64
C GLU A 7 6.71 9.15 -12.31
N LYS A 8 5.95 8.34 -13.06
CA LYS A 8 4.52 8.11 -12.82
C LYS A 8 4.43 7.50 -11.42
N GLU A 9 4.04 8.30 -10.41
CA GLU A 9 3.92 7.86 -9.01
C GLU A 9 2.93 6.69 -8.94
N GLN A 10 3.47 5.46 -8.98
CA GLN A 10 2.75 4.18 -9.03
C GLN A 10 1.49 4.21 -8.15
N SER A 11 0.31 4.01 -8.75
CA SER A 11 -0.98 4.14 -8.06
C SER A 11 -1.11 3.11 -6.93
N LEU A 12 -2.07 3.32 -6.02
CA LEU A 12 -2.37 2.33 -4.98
C LEU A 12 -2.91 1.03 -5.61
N GLU A 13 -3.73 1.13 -6.66
CA GLU A 13 -4.21 -0.03 -7.42
C GLU A 13 -3.06 -0.76 -8.11
N GLU A 14 -2.16 -0.05 -8.80
CA GLU A 14 -0.96 -0.63 -9.43
C GLU A 14 -0.05 -1.32 -8.37
N ALA A 15 0.03 -0.76 -7.15
CA ALA A 15 0.82 -1.35 -6.07
C ALA A 15 0.15 -2.57 -5.40
N PHE A 16 -1.18 -2.61 -5.31
CA PHE A 16 -1.92 -3.79 -4.86
C PHE A 16 -1.89 -4.93 -5.88
N GLN A 17 -2.06 -4.63 -7.17
CA GLN A 17 -1.99 -5.64 -8.24
C GLN A 17 -0.62 -6.34 -8.26
N GLU A 18 0.49 -5.59 -8.10
CA GLU A 18 1.82 -6.21 -7.97
C GLU A 18 2.02 -6.99 -6.65
N LEU A 19 1.25 -6.68 -5.59
CA LEU A 19 1.24 -7.45 -4.36
C LEU A 19 0.53 -8.80 -4.56
N GLU A 20 -0.61 -8.80 -5.24
CA GLU A 20 -1.36 -10.00 -5.62
C GLU A 20 -0.50 -10.92 -6.51
N GLU A 21 0.15 -10.37 -7.55
CA GLU A 21 1.08 -11.14 -8.38
C GLU A 21 2.24 -11.76 -7.58
N MET A 22 2.74 -11.08 -6.55
CA MET A 22 3.78 -11.64 -5.67
C MET A 22 3.23 -12.76 -4.80
N ILE A 23 2.01 -12.62 -4.28
CA ILE A 23 1.32 -13.67 -3.51
C ILE A 23 1.06 -14.90 -4.40
N GLU A 24 0.59 -14.72 -5.64
CA GLU A 24 0.43 -15.83 -6.59
C GLU A 24 1.77 -16.54 -6.86
N LYS A 25 2.86 -15.79 -7.08
CA LYS A 25 4.21 -16.36 -7.25
C LYS A 25 4.64 -17.15 -6.02
N MET A 26 4.41 -16.64 -4.80
CA MET A 26 4.71 -17.34 -3.54
C MET A 26 3.87 -18.62 -3.33
N GLN A 27 2.74 -18.78 -4.03
CA GLN A 27 1.91 -20.00 -3.98
C GLN A 27 2.31 -21.05 -5.04
N GLN A 28 3.23 -20.74 -5.96
CA GLN A 28 3.69 -21.69 -6.96
C GLN A 28 4.59 -22.77 -6.33
N ARG A 29 4.39 -24.03 -6.72
CA ARG A 29 5.14 -25.18 -6.17
C ARG A 29 6.63 -25.18 -6.52
N ASP A 30 7.01 -24.45 -7.56
CA ASP A 30 8.39 -24.36 -8.06
C ASP A 30 9.19 -23.20 -7.46
N VAL A 31 8.56 -22.33 -6.65
CA VAL A 31 9.27 -21.25 -5.94
C VAL A 31 10.12 -21.82 -4.81
N THR A 32 11.41 -21.47 -4.80
CA THR A 32 12.33 -21.89 -3.73
C THR A 32 12.10 -21.11 -2.43
N LEU A 33 12.65 -21.63 -1.33
CA LEU A 33 12.57 -20.94 -0.03
C LEU A 33 13.28 -19.57 -0.07
N GLU A 34 14.40 -19.46 -0.76
CA GLU A 34 15.13 -18.19 -0.93
C GLU A 34 14.34 -17.18 -1.76
N GLU A 35 13.68 -17.61 -2.84
CA GLU A 35 12.77 -16.76 -3.61
C GLU A 35 11.55 -16.35 -2.79
N THR A 36 10.99 -17.25 -1.97
CA THR A 36 9.90 -16.92 -1.03
C THR A 36 10.32 -15.80 -0.08
N PHE A 37 11.53 -15.85 0.48
CA PHE A 37 12.06 -14.78 1.34
C PHE A 37 12.26 -13.46 0.57
N ALA A 38 12.78 -13.51 -0.66
CA ALA A 38 12.96 -12.32 -1.50
C ALA A 38 11.64 -11.68 -1.93
N LEU A 39 10.61 -12.49 -2.22
CA LEU A 39 9.25 -12.04 -2.52
C LEU A 39 8.58 -11.45 -1.28
N TYR A 40 8.72 -12.09 -0.12
CA TYR A 40 8.21 -11.58 1.16
C TYR A 40 8.82 -10.22 1.52
N GLU A 41 10.14 -10.06 1.40
CA GLU A 41 10.80 -8.78 1.69
C GLU A 41 10.32 -7.66 0.74
N GLN A 42 10.14 -7.97 -0.55
CA GLN A 42 9.55 -7.04 -1.52
C GLN A 42 8.09 -6.70 -1.20
N GLY A 43 7.28 -7.69 -0.80
CA GLY A 43 5.91 -7.50 -0.34
C GLY A 43 5.82 -6.55 0.86
N ILE A 44 6.66 -6.74 1.88
CA ILE A 44 6.75 -5.85 3.05
C ILE A 44 7.18 -4.42 2.65
N ARG A 45 8.15 -4.28 1.74
CA ARG A 45 8.55 -2.97 1.19
C ARG A 45 7.40 -2.28 0.45
N LYS A 46 6.62 -3.01 -0.36
CA LYS A 46 5.43 -2.46 -1.04
C LYS A 46 4.30 -2.11 -0.07
N LEU A 47 3.99 -2.96 0.89
CA LEU A 47 3.03 -2.66 1.97
C LEU A 47 3.38 -1.37 2.69
N LYS A 48 4.66 -1.13 2.99
CA LYS A 48 5.13 0.12 3.58
C LYS A 48 4.94 1.33 2.65
N PHE A 49 5.17 1.17 1.34
CA PHE A 49 4.88 2.22 0.35
C PHE A 49 3.38 2.53 0.25
N CYS A 50 2.51 1.51 0.19
CA CYS A 50 1.06 1.68 0.17
C CYS A 50 0.58 2.42 1.42
N ASN A 51 1.02 1.99 2.62
CA ASN A 51 0.74 2.69 3.88
C ASN A 51 1.19 4.16 3.80
N GLN A 52 2.44 4.45 3.42
CA GLN A 52 2.92 5.83 3.30
C GLN A 52 2.14 6.67 2.28
N LYS A 53 1.57 6.04 1.23
CA LYS A 53 0.77 6.73 0.22
C LYS A 53 -0.66 7.01 0.73
N ILE A 54 -1.28 6.06 1.43
CA ILE A 54 -2.55 6.24 2.15
C ILE A 54 -2.38 7.35 3.18
N ASP A 55 -1.40 7.22 4.06
CA ASP A 55 -1.03 8.15 5.14
C ASP A 55 -0.72 9.58 4.61
N ARG A 56 -0.23 9.72 3.36
CA ARG A 56 -0.06 11.01 2.67
C ARG A 56 -1.35 11.56 2.06
N VAL A 57 -2.25 10.69 1.61
CA VAL A 57 -3.62 11.06 1.20
C VAL A 57 -4.41 11.48 2.43
N GLU A 58 -4.41 10.70 3.50
CA GLU A 58 -4.98 11.00 4.81
C GLU A 58 -4.39 12.27 5.43
N LYS A 59 -3.08 12.56 5.31
CA LYS A 59 -2.55 13.83 5.83
C LYS A 59 -2.96 15.05 4.98
N LYS A 60 -3.12 14.90 3.65
CA LYS A 60 -3.73 15.95 2.81
C LYS A 60 -5.21 16.11 3.13
N MET A 61 -5.87 14.97 3.33
CA MET A 61 -7.19 14.77 3.91
C MET A 61 -7.15 14.83 5.46
N LEU A 62 -6.23 15.62 6.04
CA LEU A 62 -6.29 16.19 7.39
C LEU A 62 -5.89 17.70 7.40
N LEU A 63 -5.36 18.22 6.28
CA LEU A 63 -4.97 19.62 6.08
C LEU A 63 -5.98 20.46 5.31
N LEU A 64 -6.67 19.88 4.32
CA LEU A 64 -7.70 20.58 3.51
C LEU A 64 -8.83 21.17 4.38
N ASN A 65 -8.88 20.62 5.59
CA ASN A 65 -9.93 20.51 6.53
C ASN A 65 -9.59 21.18 7.92
N GLN A 66 -9.27 22.47 8.09
CA GLN A 66 -9.48 23.17 9.40
C GLN A 66 -10.29 24.49 9.36
N GLN A 67 -10.80 24.92 8.19
CA GLN A 67 -12.17 25.46 8.01
C GLN A 67 -12.50 25.55 6.49
N GLY A 68 -13.07 24.53 5.82
CA GLY A 68 -13.79 23.34 6.32
C GLY A 68 -13.03 22.45 7.31
N GLU A 69 -13.71 21.54 8.02
CA GLU A 69 -13.23 20.53 9.04
C GLU A 69 -12.72 19.14 8.56
N LEU A 70 -11.52 18.64 8.87
CA LEU A 70 -11.11 17.23 8.62
C LEU A 70 -11.16 16.47 9.93
N GLU A 71 -12.36 15.94 10.10
CA GLU A 71 -12.58 14.71 10.83
C GLU A 71 -11.55 13.68 10.35
N PRO A 72 -10.74 13.11 11.27
CA PRO A 72 -10.00 11.90 11.00
C PRO A 72 -10.94 10.86 10.41
N PHE A 73 -10.42 10.01 9.52
CA PHE A 73 -11.10 8.76 9.23
C PHE A 73 -11.02 7.89 10.49
N GLU A 74 -11.99 8.06 11.39
CA GLU A 74 -12.26 7.08 12.43
C GLU A 74 -12.68 5.81 11.69
N GLU A 75 -11.74 4.87 11.53
CA GLU A 75 -12.09 3.50 11.20
C GLU A 75 -13.23 3.10 12.14
N PRO A 76 -14.39 2.66 11.62
CA PRO A 76 -15.50 2.30 12.47
C PRO A 76 -15.00 1.13 13.32
N ALA A 77 -14.71 1.42 14.59
CA ALA A 77 -14.04 0.50 15.48
C ALA A 77 -14.73 -0.85 15.34
N GLU A 78 -14.00 -1.84 14.79
CA GLU A 78 -14.53 -3.19 14.65
C GLU A 78 -14.99 -3.57 16.04
N SER A 79 -16.31 -3.63 16.22
CA SER A 79 -16.86 -3.85 17.53
C SER A 79 -16.32 -5.19 17.97
N GLU A 80 -15.45 -5.20 18.99
CA GLU A 80 -15.11 -6.40 19.71
C GLU A 80 -16.43 -6.94 20.24
N SER A 81 -17.07 -7.79 19.44
CA SER A 81 -18.29 -8.48 19.74
C SER A 81 -17.91 -9.51 20.78
N SER A 82 -17.87 -9.02 22.02
CA SER A 82 -17.51 -9.72 23.23
C SER A 82 -18.10 -11.13 23.26
N PHE A 83 -17.19 -12.11 23.41
CA PHE A 83 -17.43 -13.52 23.70
C PHE A 83 -17.91 -14.44 22.55
#